data_AF-A0A370HE60-F1
#
_entry.id   AF-A0A370HE60-F1
#
_cell.length_a   1.000
_cell.length_b   1.000
_cell.length_c   1.000
_cell.angle_alpha   90.00
_cell.angle_beta   90.00
_cell.angle_gamma   90.00
#
_symmetry.space_group_name_H-M   'P 1'
#
loop_
_entity.id
_entity.type
_entity.pdbx_description
1 polymer ?
#
loop_
_entity_poly.entity_id
_entity_poly.type
_entity_poly.pdbx_seq_one_letter_code
_entity_poly.pdbx_strand_id
1 'polypeptide(L)'
;MTDDTRSTPPPHTGGVRPPYVFLDPAPRPAEVDSEVAVATDRLVRHLFDVGLQLHTLQAVFDNPGTTRAEIRAAGAAVGAIIDDLDLLIRDAGLAMLSFTTERIPTHSSQRRRQGARRPRG
;
A
#
# COMPACT_ATOMS: atom_id res chain seq x y z
N MET A 1 -44.23 22.91 60.02
CA MET A 1 -44.67 21.52 59.77
C MET A 1 -45.15 21.46 58.34
N THR A 2 -44.27 21.00 57.44
CA THR A 2 -44.41 20.60 56.02
C THR A 2 -42.97 20.60 55.45
N ASP A 3 -42.33 19.43 55.34
CA ASP A 3 -42.26 18.58 54.13
C ASP A 3 -41.00 18.96 53.32
N ASP A 4 -39.84 18.36 53.60
CA ASP A 4 -39.33 17.09 53.04
C ASP A 4 -39.25 17.10 51.49
N THR A 5 -38.04 17.10 50.95
CA THR A 5 -37.67 16.42 49.69
C THR A 5 -36.16 16.51 49.50
N ARG A 6 -35.51 15.52 50.13
CA ARG A 6 -34.14 15.09 49.84
C ARG A 6 -34.04 14.70 48.36
N SER A 7 -33.27 15.47 47.59
CA SER A 7 -33.04 15.20 46.16
C SER A 7 -32.03 14.06 46.00
N THR A 8 -32.53 12.87 45.67
CA THR A 8 -31.75 11.68 45.32
C THR A 8 -31.22 11.80 43.88
N PRO A 9 -29.91 11.58 43.61
CA PRO A 9 -29.42 11.45 42.25
C PRO A 9 -29.78 10.08 41.66
N PRO A 10 -30.05 9.97 40.34
CA PRO A 10 -30.44 8.72 39.70
C PRO A 10 -29.27 7.72 39.57
N PRO A 11 -29.56 6.40 39.51
CA PRO A 11 -28.56 5.34 39.49
C PRO A 11 -27.76 5.32 38.18
N HIS A 12 -26.47 5.06 38.31
CA HIS A 12 -25.54 4.85 37.19
C HIS A 12 -25.98 3.66 36.34
N THR A 13 -26.61 3.95 35.20
CA THR A 13 -26.83 2.98 34.13
C THR A 13 -25.46 2.52 33.63
N GLY A 14 -25.13 1.27 33.90
CA GLY A 14 -23.92 0.60 33.41
C GLY A 14 -23.88 0.65 31.89
N GLY A 15 -23.14 1.62 31.37
CA GLY A 15 -22.76 1.69 29.97
C GLY A 15 -21.80 0.53 29.69
N VAL A 16 -22.32 -0.51 29.04
CA VAL A 16 -21.52 -1.50 28.33
C VAL A 16 -20.64 -0.72 27.36
N ARG A 17 -19.36 -0.58 27.69
CA ARG A 17 -18.32 -0.05 26.80
C ARG A 17 -18.31 -0.97 25.57
N PRO A 18 -18.62 -0.49 24.35
CA PRO A 18 -18.39 -1.31 23.17
C PRO A 18 -16.90 -1.67 23.12
N PRO A 19 -16.53 -2.89 22.70
CA PRO A 19 -15.13 -3.23 22.52
C PRO A 19 -14.54 -2.18 21.60
N TYR A 20 -13.46 -1.54 22.06
CA TYR A 20 -12.65 -0.68 21.22
C TYR A 20 -12.19 -1.55 20.06
N VAL A 21 -12.89 -1.46 18.93
CA VAL A 21 -12.30 -1.81 17.67
C VAL A 21 -11.21 -0.78 17.50
N PHE A 22 -9.98 -1.21 17.78
CA PHE A 22 -8.77 -0.52 17.36
C PHE A 22 -8.83 -0.55 15.83
N LEU A 23 -9.63 0.34 15.26
CA LEU A 23 -9.49 0.77 13.89
C LEU A 23 -8.09 1.34 13.87
N ASP A 24 -7.16 0.56 13.34
CA ASP A 24 -5.90 1.12 12.88
C ASP A 24 -6.25 2.40 12.13
N PRO A 25 -5.65 3.55 12.49
CA PRO A 25 -5.92 4.78 11.77
C PRO A 25 -5.60 4.49 10.31
N ALA A 26 -6.62 4.57 9.45
CA ALA A 26 -6.45 4.34 8.02
C ALA A 26 -5.24 5.19 7.57
N PRO A 27 -4.26 4.58 6.89
CA PRO A 27 -3.04 5.28 6.50
C PRO A 27 -3.42 6.57 5.79
N ARG A 28 -2.75 7.67 6.16
CA ARG A 28 -3.15 8.97 5.62
C ARG A 28 -2.86 8.99 4.13
N PRO A 29 -3.66 9.68 3.30
CA PRO A 29 -3.43 9.74 1.86
C PRO A 29 -1.99 10.14 1.47
N ALA A 30 -1.35 11.02 2.25
CA ALA A 30 0.03 11.43 2.06
C ALA A 30 1.09 10.35 2.40
N GLU A 31 0.79 9.42 3.31
CA GLU A 31 1.66 8.30 3.67
C GLU A 31 1.66 7.25 2.55
N VAL A 32 0.50 6.99 1.94
CA VAL A 32 0.35 6.04 0.82
C VAL A 32 0.96 6.59 -0.47
N ASP A 33 0.79 7.90 -0.74
CA ASP A 33 1.52 8.60 -1.82
C ASP A 33 3.05 8.48 -1.64
N SER A 34 3.54 8.44 -0.39
CA SER A 34 4.96 8.30 -0.08
C SER A 34 5.46 6.87 -0.29
N GLU A 35 4.69 5.84 0.10
CA GLU A 35 5.05 4.44 -0.10
C GLU A 35 5.12 4.07 -1.59
N VAL A 36 4.17 4.55 -2.41
CA VAL A 36 4.21 4.38 -3.86
C VAL A 36 5.42 5.07 -4.47
N ALA A 37 5.74 6.30 -4.04
CA ALA A 37 6.92 7.01 -4.52
C ALA A 37 8.22 6.27 -4.17
N VAL A 38 8.33 5.73 -2.95
CA VAL A 38 9.49 4.91 -2.53
C VAL A 38 9.58 3.61 -3.33
N ALA A 39 8.47 2.91 -3.55
CA ALA A 39 8.44 1.69 -4.35
C ALA A 39 8.85 1.95 -5.81
N THR A 40 8.34 3.05 -6.39
CA THR A 40 8.68 3.47 -7.75
C THR A 40 10.15 3.90 -7.88
N ASP A 41 10.67 4.65 -6.91
CA ASP A 41 12.09 5.04 -6.86
C ASP A 41 13.01 3.81 -6.80
N ARG A 42 12.68 2.82 -5.95
CA ARG A 42 13.42 1.56 -5.86
C ARG A 42 13.39 0.78 -7.17
N LEU A 43 12.23 0.68 -7.82
CA LEU A 43 12.10 0.02 -9.11
C LEU A 43 12.98 0.68 -10.18
N VAL A 44 12.93 2.02 -10.29
CA VAL A 44 13.73 2.76 -11.27
C VAL A 44 15.22 2.61 -11.01
N ARG A 45 15.66 2.71 -9.76
CA ARG A 45 17.08 2.53 -9.40
C ARG A 45 17.56 1.12 -9.74
N HIS A 46 16.75 0.12 -9.43
CA HIS A 46 17.11 -1.26 -9.73
C HIS A 46 17.12 -1.56 -11.23
N LEU A 47 16.17 -1.03 -12.00
CA LEU A 47 16.20 -1.14 -13.46
C LEU A 47 17.48 -0.55 -14.07
N PHE A 48 17.98 0.55 -13.50
CA PHE A 48 19.23 1.15 -13.92
C PHE A 48 20.43 0.25 -13.59
N ASP A 49 20.48 -0.27 -12.35
CA ASP A 49 21.54 -1.19 -11.90
C ASP A 49 21.56 -2.47 -12.76
N VAL A 50 20.40 -3.04 -13.06
CA VAL A 50 20.23 -4.19 -13.95
C VAL A 50 20.76 -3.88 -15.36
N GLY A 51 20.43 -2.70 -15.90
CA GLY A 51 20.95 -2.26 -17.20
C GLY A 51 22.48 -2.23 -17.24
N LEU A 52 23.13 -1.74 -16.18
CA LEU A 52 24.60 -1.74 -16.06
C LEU A 52 25.18 -3.15 -15.93
N GLN A 53 24.53 -4.03 -15.16
CA GLN A 53 24.96 -5.42 -15.02
C GLN A 53 24.86 -6.19 -16.35
N LEU A 54 23.76 -6.03 -17.08
CA LEU A 54 23.57 -6.66 -18.39
C LEU A 54 24.59 -6.14 -19.42
N HIS A 55 24.90 -4.83 -19.40
CA HIS A 55 25.96 -4.28 -20.25
C HIS A 55 27.33 -4.91 -19.96
N THR A 56 27.62 -5.19 -18.69
CA THR A 56 28.86 -5.87 -18.29
C THR A 56 28.87 -7.33 -18.76
N LEU A 57 27.74 -8.03 -18.65
CA LEU A 57 27.60 -9.41 -19.13
C LEU A 57 27.68 -9.52 -20.65
N GLN A 58 27.21 -8.50 -21.39
CA GLN A 58 27.34 -8.44 -22.84
C GLN A 58 28.80 -8.55 -23.29
N ALA A 59 29.74 -7.91 -22.57
CA ALA A 59 31.17 -8.01 -22.87
C ALA A 59 31.72 -9.45 -22.76
N VAL A 60 31.11 -10.31 -21.93
CA VAL A 60 31.45 -11.73 -21.81
C VAL A 60 30.98 -12.51 -23.04
N PHE A 61 29.77 -12.21 -23.53
CA PHE A 61 29.21 -12.87 -24.71
C PHE A 61 29.84 -12.39 -26.03
N ASP A 62 30.25 -11.13 -26.11
CA ASP A 62 30.87 -10.53 -27.31
C ASP A 62 32.36 -10.91 -27.47
N ASN A 63 32.99 -11.46 -26.42
CA ASN A 63 34.39 -11.85 -26.46
C ASN A 63 34.56 -13.28 -27.06
N PRO A 64 35.21 -13.43 -28.23
CA PRO A 64 35.41 -14.73 -28.87
C PRO A 64 36.37 -15.67 -28.11
N GLY A 65 37.14 -15.13 -27.14
CA GLY A 65 38.00 -15.90 -26.26
C GLY A 65 37.30 -16.46 -25.02
N THR A 66 36.02 -16.15 -24.81
CA THR A 66 35.26 -16.58 -23.64
C THR A 66 35.06 -18.10 -23.62
N THR A 67 35.34 -18.70 -22.47
CA THR A 67 35.17 -20.12 -22.24
C THR A 67 33.70 -20.49 -22.06
N ARG A 68 33.35 -21.76 -22.33
CA ARG A 68 31.99 -22.27 -22.05
C ARG A 68 31.59 -22.15 -20.58
N ALA A 69 32.55 -22.16 -19.66
CA ALA A 69 32.29 -22.01 -18.24
C ALA A 69 31.82 -20.57 -17.91
N GLU A 70 32.49 -19.56 -18.48
CA GLU A 70 32.13 -18.15 -18.34
C GLU A 70 30.78 -17.83 -18.97
N ILE A 71 30.47 -18.40 -20.15
CA ILE A 71 29.15 -18.25 -20.79
C ILE A 71 28.04 -18.81 -19.90
N ARG A 72 28.26 -19.98 -19.27
CA ARG A 72 27.29 -20.57 -18.33
C ARG A 72 27.13 -19.74 -17.07
N ALA A 73 28.23 -19.21 -16.53
CA ALA A 73 28.19 -18.34 -15.36
C ALA A 73 27.44 -17.03 -15.67
N ALA A 74 27.70 -16.43 -16.83
CA ALA A 74 26.97 -15.26 -17.31
C ALA A 74 25.48 -15.56 -17.51
N GLY A 75 25.13 -16.72 -18.07
CA GLY A 75 23.74 -17.16 -18.18
C GLY A 75 23.04 -17.33 -16.82
N ALA A 76 23.72 -17.90 -15.83
CA ALA A 76 23.20 -18.01 -14.47
C ALA A 76 22.99 -16.62 -13.82
N ALA A 77 23.92 -15.68 -14.06
CA ALA A 77 23.78 -14.31 -13.60
C ALA A 77 22.58 -13.59 -14.23
N VAL A 78 22.33 -13.78 -15.54
CA VAL A 78 21.12 -13.27 -16.20
C VAL A 78 19.86 -13.86 -15.56
N GLY A 79 19.86 -15.16 -15.25
CA GLY A 79 18.73 -15.80 -14.56
C GLY A 79 18.41 -15.13 -13.22
N ALA A 80 19.42 -14.92 -12.38
CA ALA A 80 19.26 -14.26 -11.08
C ALA A 80 18.74 -12.81 -11.23
N ILE A 81 19.22 -12.07 -12.23
CA ILE A 81 18.75 -10.71 -12.55
C ILE A 81 17.26 -10.70 -12.91
N ILE A 82 16.80 -11.69 -13.69
CA ILE A 82 15.39 -11.80 -14.06
C ILE A 82 14.53 -12.11 -12.84
N ASP A 83 14.98 -13.02 -11.97
CA ASP A 83 14.27 -13.38 -10.74
C ASP A 83 14.12 -12.17 -9.79
N ASP A 84 15.19 -11.39 -9.61
CA ASP A 84 15.19 -10.17 -8.79
C ASP A 84 14.26 -9.10 -9.37
N LEU A 85 14.23 -8.95 -10.69
CA LEU A 85 13.35 -8.01 -11.36
C LEU A 85 11.87 -8.39 -11.18
N ASP A 86 11.55 -9.68 -11.28
CA ASP A 86 10.19 -10.19 -11.11
C ASP A 86 9.65 -9.90 -9.69
N LEU A 87 10.51 -10.04 -8.67
CA LEU A 87 10.19 -9.68 -7.29
C LEU A 87 9.87 -8.18 -7.16
N LEU A 88 10.71 -7.32 -7.74
CA LEU A 88 10.54 -5.87 -7.63
C LEU A 88 9.34 -5.34 -8.40
N ILE A 89 9.03 -5.92 -9.57
CA ILE A 89 7.81 -5.60 -10.32
C ILE A 89 6.58 -5.99 -9.50
N ARG A 90 6.60 -7.16 -8.86
CA ARG A 90 5.53 -7.61 -7.97
C ARG A 90 5.35 -6.64 -6.80
N ASP A 91 6.42 -6.26 -6.13
CA ASP A 91 6.38 -5.35 -4.97
C ASP A 91 5.84 -3.97 -5.35
N ALA A 92 6.33 -3.40 -6.46
CA ALA A 92 5.84 -2.13 -6.98
C ALA A 92 4.38 -2.21 -7.42
N GLY A 93 3.98 -3.33 -8.03
CA GLY A 93 2.60 -3.60 -8.42
C GLY A 93 1.65 -3.69 -7.21
N LEU A 94 2.05 -4.38 -6.15
CA LEU A 94 1.28 -4.47 -4.90
C LEU A 94 1.14 -3.10 -4.22
N ALA A 95 2.19 -2.29 -4.20
CA ALA A 95 2.12 -0.92 -3.68
C ALA A 95 1.12 -0.06 -4.48
N MET A 96 1.16 -0.12 -5.82
CA MET A 96 0.23 0.63 -6.68
C MET A 96 -1.23 0.15 -6.56
N LEU A 97 -1.46 -1.16 -6.43
CA LEU A 97 -2.81 -1.70 -6.23
C LEU A 97 -3.41 -1.30 -4.88
N SER A 98 -2.60 -1.31 -3.82
CA SER A 98 -3.01 -0.87 -2.48
C SER A 98 -3.44 0.60 -2.51
N PHE A 99 -2.62 1.45 -3.14
CA PHE A 99 -2.93 2.86 -3.35
C PHE A 99 -4.22 3.10 -4.16
N THR A 100 -4.41 2.36 -5.26
CA THR A 100 -5.60 2.51 -6.10
C THR A 100 -6.86 2.05 -5.37
N THR A 101 -6.78 1.01 -4.54
CA THR A 101 -7.90 0.50 -3.75
C THR A 101 -8.37 1.51 -2.71
N GLU A 102 -7.45 2.20 -2.05
CA GLU A 102 -7.78 3.25 -1.07
C GLU A 102 -8.35 4.52 -1.70
N ARG A 103 -8.00 4.79 -2.96
CA ARG A 103 -8.49 5.96 -3.70
C ARG A 103 -9.85 5.78 -4.36
N ILE A 104 -10.49 4.60 -4.34
CA ILE A 104 -11.89 4.44 -4.76
C ILE A 104 -12.78 4.86 -3.60
N PRO A 105 -13.32 6.10 -3.56
CA PRO A 105 -14.26 6.46 -2.54
C PRO A 105 -15.57 5.78 -2.95
N THR A 106 -16.26 5.17 -2.00
CA THR A 106 -17.67 4.82 -2.13
C THR A 106 -18.49 6.11 -2.32
N HIS A 107 -18.43 6.72 -3.51
CA HIS A 107 -19.22 7.88 -3.90
C HIS A 107 -20.73 7.56 -4.04
N SER A 108 -21.12 6.30 -3.86
CA SER A 108 -22.51 5.86 -3.94
C SER A 108 -23.33 6.17 -2.67
N SER A 109 -22.71 6.49 -1.53
CA SER A 109 -23.45 6.66 -0.26
C SER A 109 -23.94 8.07 0.00
N GLN A 110 -23.37 9.10 -0.65
CA GLN A 110 -23.69 10.50 -0.35
C GLN A 110 -24.92 11.04 -1.10
N ARG A 111 -25.29 10.43 -2.26
CA ARG A 111 -26.49 10.84 -3.03
C ARG A 111 -27.82 10.37 -2.43
N ARG A 112 -27.85 9.35 -1.57
CA ARG A 112 -29.12 8.86 -0.98
C ARG A 112 -29.58 9.65 0.25
N ARG A 113 -28.73 10.47 0.87
CA ARG A 113 -29.11 11.30 2.03
C ARG A 113 -29.55 12.71 1.67
N GLN A 114 -29.14 13.24 0.52
CA GLN A 114 -29.53 14.59 0.09
C GLN A 114 -30.90 14.67 -0.61
N GLY A 115 -31.48 13.54 -1.01
CA GLY A 115 -32.82 13.49 -1.63
C GLY A 115 -34.00 13.47 -0.66
N ALA A 116 -33.78 13.37 0.66
CA ALA A 116 -34.85 13.09 1.63
C ALA A 116 -35.30 14.29 2.48
N ARG A 117 -34.93 15.53 2.14
CA ARG A 117 -35.39 16.72 2.87
C ARG A 117 -35.71 17.90 1.95
N ARG A 118 -36.91 17.89 1.37
CA ARG A 118 -37.75 19.10 1.26
C ARG A 118 -39.23 18.74 1.46
N PRO A 119 -39.85 19.17 2.57
CA PRO A 119 -41.29 19.09 2.78
C PRO A 119 -42.01 20.21 2.02
N ARG A 120 -43.24 19.90 1.61
CA ARG A 120 -44.23 20.81 1.01
C ARG A 120 -44.56 21.95 1.97
N GLY A 121 -44.70 23.16 1.42
CA GLY A 121 -45.31 24.34 2.01
C GLY A 121 -45.69 25.27 0.87
#